data_AF-D5VKB4-F1
#
_entry.id   AF-D5VKB4-F1
#
_cell.length_a   1.000
_cell.length_b   1.000
_cell.length_c   1.000
_cell.angle_alpha   90.00
_cell.angle_beta   90.00
_cell.angle_gamma   90.00
#
_symmetry.space_group_name_H-M   'P 1'
#
loop_
_entity.id
_entity.type
_entity.pdbx_description
1 polymer ?
#
loop_
_entity_poly.entity_id
_entity_poly.type
_entity_poly.pdbx_seq_one_letter_code
_entity_poly.pdbx_strand_id
1 'polypeptide(L)'
;MTRDEIDAMLDAMAAEATQSGDGTLLPGAINFHSGTWVKMSSADLPTTCVNTIVGIRYRGVSVLVSSLREDRVQNRREDEGQGAPYMDLEPRA
;
A
#
# COMPACT_ATOMS: atom_id res chain seq x y z
N MET A 1 -8.93 7.66 4.56
CA MET A 1 -7.71 7.91 3.78
C MET A 1 -8.08 8.05 2.32
N THR A 2 -7.68 9.13 1.64
CA THR A 2 -7.97 9.39 0.22
C THR A 2 -6.86 8.86 -0.69
N ARG A 3 -7.11 8.82 -2.00
CA ARG A 3 -6.10 8.45 -3.01
C ARG A 3 -4.84 9.31 -2.93
N ASP A 4 -5.03 10.62 -2.89
CA ASP A 4 -3.93 11.59 -2.88
C ASP A 4 -3.09 11.48 -1.61
N GLU A 5 -3.73 11.20 -0.47
CA GLU A 5 -3.03 10.92 0.79
C GLU A 5 -2.17 9.67 0.68
N ILE A 6 -2.69 8.58 0.09
CA ILE A 6 -1.93 7.34 -0.13
C ILE A 6 -0.75 7.62 -1.06
N ASP A 7 -0.98 8.28 -2.19
CA ASP A 7 0.08 8.59 -3.15
C ASP A 7 1.19 9.44 -2.51
N ALA A 8 0.83 10.45 -1.71
CA ALA A 8 1.79 11.25 -0.99
C ALA A 8 2.61 10.43 0.02
N MET A 9 1.97 9.53 0.77
CA MET A 9 2.65 8.65 1.72
C MET A 9 3.60 7.66 1.03
N LEU A 10 3.15 7.05 -0.08
CA LEU A 10 3.97 6.12 -0.85
C LEU A 10 5.21 6.80 -1.43
N ASP A 11 5.06 7.99 -1.99
CA ASP A 11 6.16 8.74 -2.57
C ASP A 11 7.13 9.25 -1.50
N ALA A 12 6.62 9.65 -0.33
CA ALA A 12 7.46 10.04 0.81
C ALA A 12 8.33 8.87 1.30
N MET A 13 7.74 7.68 1.47
CA MET A 13 8.48 6.47 1.85
C MET A 13 9.54 6.08 0.82
N ALA A 14 9.21 6.16 -0.48
CA ALA A 14 10.18 5.88 -1.55
C ALA A 14 11.34 6.88 -1.57
N ALA A 15 11.04 8.17 -1.36
CA ALA A 15 12.06 9.21 -1.26
C ALA A 15 12.95 9.00 -0.03
N GLU A 16 12.38 8.66 1.13
CA GLU A 16 13.10 8.39 2.36
C GLU A 16 14.02 7.16 2.23
N ALA A 17 13.51 6.06 1.66
CA ALA A 17 14.30 4.86 1.38
C ALA A 17 15.48 5.16 0.44
N THR A 18 15.27 6.01 -0.56
CA THR A 18 16.32 6.43 -1.49
C THR A 18 17.38 7.30 -0.80
N GLN A 19 16.97 8.26 0.03
CA GLN A 19 17.87 9.17 0.74
C GLN A 19 18.71 8.45 1.81
N SER A 20 18.11 7.50 2.51
CA SER A 20 18.77 6.71 3.55
C SER A 20 19.57 5.51 3.00
N GLY A 21 19.26 5.07 1.78
CA GLY A 21 19.79 3.82 1.23
C GLY A 21 19.20 2.56 1.87
N ASP A 22 18.10 2.69 2.64
CA ASP A 22 17.47 1.59 3.36
C ASP A 22 16.21 1.10 2.66
N GLY A 23 16.31 -0.08 2.02
CA GLY A 23 15.19 -0.73 1.33
C GLY A 23 14.05 -1.20 2.25
N THR A 24 14.24 -1.24 3.56
CA THR A 24 13.17 -1.58 4.52
C THR A 24 12.17 -0.43 4.72
N LEU A 25 12.56 0.79 4.33
CA LEU A 25 11.69 1.97 4.36
C LEU A 25 10.80 2.11 3.13
N LEU A 26 11.00 1.27 2.11
CA LEU A 26 10.09 1.21 0.97
C LEU A 26 8.67 0.82 1.43
N PRO A 27 7.62 1.22 0.69
CA PRO A 27 6.26 0.79 0.99
C PRO A 27 6.11 -0.74 1.08
N GLY A 28 5.42 -1.19 2.11
CA GLY A 28 5.11 -2.59 2.38
C GLY A 28 3.64 -2.91 2.12
N ALA A 29 2.75 -2.28 2.89
CA ALA A 29 1.31 -2.54 2.81
C ALA A 29 0.46 -1.28 3.05
N ILE A 30 -0.67 -1.22 2.35
CA ILE A 30 -1.76 -0.30 2.59
C ILE A 30 -2.84 -1.07 3.35
N ASN A 31 -3.12 -0.67 4.57
CA ASN A 31 -4.13 -1.29 5.41
C ASN A 31 -5.39 -0.46 5.39
N PHE A 32 -6.53 -1.14 5.29
CA PHE A 32 -7.83 -0.54 5.47
C PHE A 32 -8.68 -1.31 6.48
N HIS A 33 -9.43 -0.56 7.27
CA HIS A 33 -10.57 -1.09 7.97
C HIS A 33 -11.68 -1.44 6.94
N SER A 34 -12.35 -2.58 7.09
CA SER A 34 -13.37 -3.00 6.11
C SER A 34 -14.55 -2.02 6.00
N GLY A 35 -14.90 -1.33 7.09
CA GLY A 35 -15.96 -0.32 7.11
C GLY A 35 -15.64 1.00 6.37
N THR A 36 -14.37 1.27 6.09
CA THR A 36 -13.92 2.42 5.30
C THR A 36 -13.67 2.00 3.85
N TRP A 37 -13.04 0.84 3.65
CA TRP A 37 -12.75 0.27 2.33
C TRP A 37 -13.99 0.03 1.46
N VAL A 38 -15.04 -0.58 2.00
CA VAL A 38 -16.26 -0.95 1.23
C VAL A 38 -16.98 0.27 0.65
N LYS A 39 -16.62 1.48 1.07
CA LYS A 39 -17.15 2.75 0.55
C LYS A 39 -16.34 3.32 -0.61
N MET A 40 -15.18 2.75 -0.93
CA MET A 40 -14.32 3.22 -2.03
C MET A 40 -14.78 2.60 -3.36
N SER A 41 -14.99 3.46 -4.36
CA SER A 41 -15.20 3.03 -5.74
C SER A 41 -13.86 2.71 -6.42
N SER A 42 -13.92 2.02 -7.56
CA SER A 42 -12.73 1.81 -8.40
C SER A 42 -12.13 3.10 -8.95
N ALA A 43 -12.90 4.20 -8.98
CA ALA A 43 -12.40 5.52 -9.34
C ALA A 43 -11.60 6.16 -8.20
N ASP A 44 -11.96 5.84 -6.95
CA ASP A 44 -11.27 6.35 -5.76
C ASP A 44 -9.93 5.64 -5.56
N LEU A 45 -9.88 4.32 -5.74
CA LEU A 45 -8.61 3.58 -5.70
C LEU A 45 -8.57 2.50 -6.80
N PRO A 46 -7.92 2.76 -7.94
CA PRO A 46 -7.84 1.79 -9.04
C PRO A 46 -6.86 0.68 -8.67
N THR A 47 -7.36 -0.38 -8.04
CA THR A 47 -6.54 -1.53 -7.64
C THR A 47 -6.52 -2.62 -8.70
N THR A 48 -5.39 -3.32 -8.81
CA THR A 48 -5.22 -4.50 -9.66
C THR A 48 -5.13 -5.76 -8.80
N CYS A 49 -5.54 -6.91 -9.35
CA CYS A 49 -5.32 -8.22 -8.73
C CYS A 49 -4.86 -9.17 -9.83
N VAL A 50 -3.58 -9.53 -9.82
CA VAL A 50 -2.97 -10.37 -10.87
C VAL A 50 -3.37 -11.84 -10.67
N ASN A 51 -3.29 -12.32 -9.44
CA ASN A 51 -3.77 -13.65 -9.03
C ASN A 51 -4.01 -13.65 -7.50
N THR A 52 -4.63 -14.72 -7.01
CA THR A 52 -4.99 -14.85 -5.59
C THR A 52 -3.79 -14.94 -4.64
N ILE A 53 -2.60 -15.29 -5.12
CA ILE A 53 -1.37 -15.36 -4.33
C ILE A 53 -0.78 -13.95 -4.13
N VAL A 54 -0.82 -13.11 -5.17
CA VAL A 54 -0.29 -11.74 -5.16
C VAL A 54 -1.25 -10.78 -4.46
N GLY A 55 -2.55 -11.06 -4.55
CA GLY A 55 -3.61 -10.27 -3.91
C GLY A 55 -3.90 -8.94 -4.62
N ILE A 56 -4.65 -8.08 -3.92
CA ILE A 56 -5.05 -6.76 -4.38
C ILE A 56 -3.87 -5.79 -4.21
N ARG A 57 -3.63 -4.96 -5.22
CA ARG A 57 -2.47 -4.07 -5.30
C ARG A 57 -2.88 -2.66 -5.73
N TYR A 58 -2.23 -1.65 -5.16
CA TYR A 58 -2.26 -0.28 -5.65
C TYR A 58 -0.81 0.17 -5.85
N ARG A 59 -0.46 0.56 -7.08
CA ARG A 59 0.92 0.90 -7.50
C ARG A 59 1.96 -0.16 -7.12
N GLY A 60 1.62 -1.44 -7.25
CA GLY A 60 2.46 -2.57 -6.82
C GLY A 60 2.48 -2.85 -5.30
N VAL A 61 1.88 -2.00 -4.47
CA VAL A 61 1.83 -2.15 -3.00
C VAL A 61 0.60 -2.96 -2.58
N SER A 62 0.77 -3.92 -1.66
CA SER A 62 -0.30 -4.79 -1.19
C SER A 62 -1.40 -4.00 -0.48
N VAL A 63 -2.66 -4.27 -0.81
CA VAL A 63 -3.83 -3.70 -0.15
C VAL A 63 -4.46 -4.76 0.74
N LEU A 64 -4.44 -4.53 2.05
CA LEU A 64 -4.92 -5.45 3.06
C LEU A 64 -6.16 -4.88 3.74
N VAL A 65 -7.26 -5.62 3.69
CA VAL A 65 -8.56 -5.17 4.21
C VAL A 65 -9.03 -6.11 5.31
N SER A 66 -9.36 -5.58 6.49
CA SER A 66 -9.94 -6.36 7.60
C SER A 66 -10.66 -5.43 8.59
N SER A 67 -11.65 -5.93 9.33
CA SER A 67 -12.24 -5.19 10.45
C SER A 67 -11.30 -5.04 11.66
N LEU A 68 -10.18 -5.77 11.68
CA LEU A 68 -9.17 -5.69 12.74
C LEU A 68 -8.00 -4.75 12.41
N ARG A 69 -8.02 -4.14 11.21
CA ARG A 69 -6.96 -3.23 10.74
C ARG A 69 -7.42 -1.78 10.86
N GLU A 70 -6.46 -0.90 11.10
CA GLU A 70 -6.65 0.54 11.00
C GLU A 70 -6.22 1.03 9.61
N ASP A 71 -6.81 2.14 9.17
CA ASP A 71 -6.43 2.80 7.91
C ASP A 71 -5.03 3.40 8.03
N ARG A 72 -4.03 2.80 7.36
CA ARG A 72 -2.64 3.28 7.37
C ARG A 72 -1.80 2.72 6.24
N VAL A 73 -0.75 3.43 5.87
CA VAL A 73 0.32 2.94 5.00
C VAL A 73 1.52 2.56 5.88
N GLN A 74 2.09 1.38 5.68
CA GLN A 74 3.24 0.88 6.42
C GLN A 74 4.41 0.61 5.48
N ASN A 75 5.63 0.91 5.93
CA ASN A 75 6.83 0.47 5.23
C ASN A 75 7.11 -1.03 5.48
N ARG A 76 8.05 -1.62 4.74
CA ARG A 76 8.42 -3.04 4.84
C ARG A 76 9.03 -3.44 6.20
N ARG A 77 9.47 -2.47 7.00
CA ARG A 77 9.94 -2.70 8.37
C ARG A 77 8.78 -2.87 9.34
N GLU A 78 7.71 -2.12 9.14
CA GLU A 78 6.53 -2.04 10.02
C GLU A 78 5.44 -3.05 9.69
N ASP A 79 5.39 -3.55 8.45
CA ASP A 79 4.28 -4.38 7.98
C ASP A 79 4.36 -5.85 8.39
N GLU A 80 5.39 -6.24 9.15
CA GLU A 80 5.60 -7.61 9.65
C GLU A 80 5.56 -8.68 8.54
N GLY A 81 5.95 -8.33 7.30
CA GLY A 81 5.92 -9.24 6.16
C GLY A 81 4.55 -9.42 5.52
N GLN A 82 3.50 -8.76 6.03
CA GLN A 82 2.12 -8.92 5.55
C GLN A 82 1.92 -8.38 4.12
N GLY A 83 2.75 -7.43 3.68
CA GLY A 83 2.72 -6.89 2.32
C GLY A 83 3.42 -7.75 1.28
N ALA A 84 4.07 -8.84 1.68
CA ALA A 84 4.79 -9.73 0.77
C ALA A 84 3.81 -10.44 -0.19
N PRO A 85 4.23 -10.76 -1.44
CA PRO A 85 5.53 -10.44 -2.05
C PRO A 85 5.68 -8.94 -2.33
N TYR A 86 6.85 -8.37 -2.05
CA TYR A 86 7.13 -6.96 -2.35
C TYR A 86 7.46 -6.77 -3.83
N MET A 87 6.88 -5.74 -4.43
CA MET A 87 7.11 -5.35 -5.83
C MET A 87 7.71 -3.94 -5.88
N ASP A 88 8.19 -3.57 -7.06
CA ASP A 88 8.62 -2.19 -7.30
C ASP A 88 7.41 -1.25 -7.25
N LEU A 89 7.62 -0.07 -6.66
CA LEU A 89 6.58 0.95 -6.59
C LEU A 89 6.34 1.51 -7.99
N GLU A 90 5.11 1.37 -8.48
CA GLU A 90 4.71 1.88 -9.79
C GLU A 90 4.48 3.41 -9.74
N PRO A 91 4.59 4.13 -10.88
CA PRO A 91 4.24 5.54 -10.94
C PRO A 91 2.74 5.78 -10.67
N ARG A 92 2.38 7.03 -10.38
CA ARG A 92 0.96 7.44 -10.26
C ARG A 92 0.25 7.24 -11.61
N ALA A 93 -0.97 6.71 -11.58
CA ALA A 93 -1.83 6.49 -12.75
C ALA A 93 -2.65 7.73 -13.14
#